data_AF-A0AAD1W938-F1
#
_entry.id   AF-A0AAD1W938-F1
#
_cell.length_a   1.000
_cell.length_b   1.000
_cell.length_c   1.000
_cell.angle_alpha   90.00
_cell.angle_beta   90.00
_cell.angle_gamma   90.00
#
_symmetry.space_group_name_H-M   'P 1'
#
loop_
_entity.id
_entity.type
_entity.pdbx_description
1 polymer ?
#
loop_
_entity_poly.entity_id
_entity_poly.type
_entity_poly.pdbx_seq_one_letter_code
_entity_poly.pdbx_strand_id
1 'polypeptide(L)'
;MAASVLCAGTVSRVSSVLQRDVKQFGKQFLFDNKEETCWNSDQGSSQWITLEFPHNVLVSQLHIQFQGGFSSKTCILEGCQKDEEFVKIADFYPEDTNALQISFCTL
;
A
#
# COMPACT_ATOMS: atom_id res chain seq x y z
N MET A 1 -21.24 -3.97 5.94
CA MET A 1 -20.13 -4.51 5.15
C MET A 1 -19.32 -3.33 4.65
N ALA A 2 -18.04 -3.24 4.98
CA ALA A 2 -17.15 -2.26 4.37
C ALA A 2 -16.78 -2.76 2.96
N ALA A 3 -16.91 -1.90 1.95
CA ALA A 3 -16.50 -2.21 0.59
C ALA A 3 -15.08 -1.67 0.34
N SER A 4 -14.32 -2.33 -0.52
CA SER A 4 -13.03 -1.80 -0.96
C SER A 4 -13.24 -0.46 -1.68
N VAL A 5 -12.44 0.53 -1.34
CA VAL A 5 -12.40 1.82 -2.04
C VAL A 5 -11.56 1.76 -3.33
N LEU A 6 -10.79 0.68 -3.52
CA LEU A 6 -10.07 0.43 -4.77
C LEU A 6 -11.06 0.09 -5.88
N CYS A 7 -10.85 0.69 -7.05
CA CYS A 7 -11.66 0.43 -8.23
C CYS A 7 -10.80 0.46 -9.50
N ALA A 8 -11.38 0.11 -10.65
CA ALA A 8 -10.68 0.12 -11.93
C ALA A 8 -10.11 1.49 -12.33
N GLY A 9 -10.66 2.58 -11.78
CA GLY A 9 -10.16 3.94 -11.99
C GLY A 9 -9.05 4.36 -11.03
N THR A 10 -8.71 3.54 -10.03
CA THR A 10 -7.63 3.85 -9.08
C THR A 10 -6.28 3.75 -9.77
N VAL A 11 -5.53 4.85 -9.79
CA VAL A 11 -4.18 4.89 -10.35
C VAL A 11 -3.18 4.65 -9.23
N SER A 12 -2.33 3.63 -9.38
CA SER A 12 -1.27 3.32 -8.41
C SER A 12 0.11 3.73 -8.93
N ARG A 13 0.99 4.19 -8.05
CA ARG A 13 2.44 4.33 -8.32
C ARG A 13 3.23 3.76 -7.14
N VAL A 14 4.46 3.35 -7.42
CA VAL A 14 5.38 2.82 -6.42
C VAL A 14 6.74 3.51 -6.58
N SER A 15 7.48 3.63 -5.48
CA SER A 15 8.79 4.29 -5.45
C SER A 15 9.84 3.61 -6.33
N SER A 16 9.90 2.28 -6.29
CA SER A 16 10.88 1.46 -7.00
C SER A 16 10.34 0.05 -7.21
N VAL A 17 11.04 -0.76 -8.00
CA VAL A 17 10.77 -2.19 -8.19
C VAL A 17 12.11 -2.90 -8.15
N LEU A 18 12.23 -3.96 -7.36
CA LEU A 18 13.46 -4.72 -7.16
C LEU A 18 14.13 -5.05 -8.50
N GLN A 19 15.35 -4.55 -8.69
CA GLN A 19 16.15 -4.74 -9.91
C GLN A 19 15.45 -4.29 -11.20
N ARG A 20 14.43 -3.43 -11.10
CA ARG A 20 13.55 -3.02 -12.20
C ARG A 20 12.79 -4.18 -12.86
N ASP A 21 12.69 -5.33 -12.20
CA ASP A 21 11.96 -6.50 -12.73
C ASP A 21 10.45 -6.36 -12.48
N VAL A 22 9.81 -5.54 -13.33
CA VAL A 22 8.36 -5.31 -13.30
C VAL A 22 7.57 -6.60 -13.57
N LYS A 23 8.15 -7.60 -14.24
CA LYS A 23 7.44 -8.85 -14.55
C LYS A 23 7.26 -9.72 -13.33
N GLN A 24 8.21 -9.70 -12.38
CA GLN A 24 8.18 -10.53 -11.18
C GLN A 24 7.76 -9.76 -9.92
N PHE A 25 8.07 -8.46 -9.83
CA PHE A 25 7.90 -7.68 -8.59
C PHE A 25 7.13 -6.36 -8.80
N GLY A 26 6.41 -6.23 -9.91
CA GLY A 26 5.71 -4.99 -10.24
C GLY A 26 4.47 -4.72 -9.39
N LYS A 27 4.05 -3.45 -9.36
CA LYS A 27 2.88 -2.97 -8.60
C LYS A 27 1.55 -3.66 -8.94
N GLN A 28 1.45 -4.32 -10.10
CA GLN A 28 0.24 -5.08 -10.46
C GLN A 28 -0.05 -6.20 -9.46
N PHE A 29 0.97 -6.72 -8.78
CA PHE A 29 0.86 -7.77 -7.76
C PHE A 29 0.39 -7.26 -6.40
N LEU A 30 0.17 -5.94 -6.23
CA LEU A 30 -0.48 -5.41 -5.02
C LEU A 30 -1.98 -5.71 -4.98
N PHE A 31 -2.61 -5.99 -6.13
CA PHE A 31 -4.07 -5.99 -6.29
C PHE A 31 -4.61 -7.25 -6.98
N ASP A 32 -3.76 -8.25 -7.24
CA ASP A 32 -4.15 -9.44 -7.99
C ASP A 32 -4.74 -10.55 -7.11
N ASN A 33 -4.84 -10.31 -5.79
CA ASN A 33 -5.38 -11.23 -4.78
C ASN A 33 -4.68 -12.59 -4.75
N LYS A 34 -3.37 -12.62 -4.99
CA LYS A 34 -2.56 -13.84 -4.91
C LYS A 34 -1.47 -13.67 -3.85
N GLU A 35 -1.44 -14.60 -2.90
CA GLU A 35 -0.44 -14.60 -1.81
C GLU A 35 0.99 -14.90 -2.31
N GLU A 36 1.09 -15.60 -3.45
CA GLU A 36 2.36 -16.00 -4.07
C GLU A 36 3.09 -14.86 -4.78
N THR A 37 2.41 -13.75 -5.06
CA THR A 37 2.96 -12.60 -5.79
C THR A 37 2.96 -11.35 -4.92
N CYS A 38 3.93 -10.47 -5.13
CA CYS A 38 4.01 -9.22 -4.40
C CYS A 38 4.65 -8.11 -5.25
N TRP A 39 4.41 -6.87 -4.85
CA TRP A 39 5.35 -5.81 -5.18
C TRP A 39 6.54 -5.89 -4.23
N ASN A 40 7.75 -5.84 -4.79
CA ASN A 40 8.99 -5.77 -4.03
C ASN A 40 9.78 -4.54 -4.47
N SER A 41 10.13 -3.67 -3.53
CA SER A 41 10.93 -2.48 -3.78
C SER A 41 12.42 -2.78 -3.85
N ASP A 42 13.21 -1.88 -4.43
CA ASP A 42 14.66 -1.89 -4.20
C ASP A 42 15.00 -1.53 -2.74
N GLN A 43 16.24 -1.81 -2.33
CA GLN A 43 16.74 -1.40 -1.01
C GLN A 43 16.74 0.13 -0.88
N GLY A 44 16.39 0.63 0.30
CA GLY A 44 16.38 2.06 0.61
C GLY A 44 15.69 2.36 1.93
N SER A 45 15.79 3.60 2.41
CA SER A 45 15.24 4.00 3.72
C SER A 45 13.72 4.23 3.72
N SER A 46 13.15 4.60 2.57
CA SER A 46 11.73 4.94 2.45
C SER A 46 11.20 4.48 1.10
N GLN A 47 10.33 3.48 1.13
CA GLN A 47 9.63 2.97 -0.06
C GLN A 47 8.15 3.28 0.11
N TRP A 48 7.48 3.61 -0.99
CA TRP A 48 6.11 4.12 -0.93
C TRP A 48 5.24 3.56 -2.04
N ILE A 49 3.95 3.51 -1.74
CA ILE A 49 2.86 3.23 -2.68
C ILE A 49 1.94 4.45 -2.62
N THR A 50 1.60 5.03 -3.76
CA THR A 50 0.57 6.07 -3.84
C THR A 50 -0.63 5.57 -4.62
N LEU A 51 -1.82 5.92 -4.14
CA LEU A 51 -3.11 5.59 -4.74
C LEU A 51 -3.88 6.87 -5.00
N GLU A 52 -4.19 7.11 -6.26
CA GLU A 52 -5.02 8.23 -6.70
C GLU A 52 -6.41 7.69 -7.06
N PHE A 53 -7.43 8.15 -6.33
CA PHE A 53 -8.81 7.72 -6.53
C PHE A 53 -9.51 8.64 -7.53
N PRO A 54 -10.42 8.13 -8.37
CA PRO A 54 -11.13 8.95 -9.35
C PRO A 54 -12.12 9.95 -8.72
N HIS A 55 -12.47 9.75 -7.45
CA HIS A 55 -13.36 10.60 -6.66
C HIS A 55 -12.89 10.60 -5.20
N ASN A 56 -13.41 11.53 -4.39
CA ASN A 56 -13.14 11.54 -2.95
C ASN A 56 -13.66 10.25 -2.30
N VAL A 57 -12.84 9.64 -1.45
CA VAL A 57 -13.16 8.41 -0.72
C VAL A 57 -13.03 8.63 0.77
N LEU A 58 -13.81 7.88 1.55
CA LEU A 58 -13.65 7.78 2.98
C LEU A 58 -12.90 6.50 3.31
N VAL A 59 -11.68 6.62 3.83
CA VAL A 59 -10.87 5.47 4.24
C VAL A 59 -11.08 5.22 5.73
N SER A 60 -11.58 4.04 6.08
CA SER A 60 -11.78 3.62 7.48
C SER A 60 -10.77 2.56 7.92
N GLN A 61 -10.25 1.77 6.98
CA GLN A 61 -9.33 0.69 7.24
C GLN A 61 -8.31 0.57 6.11
N LEU A 62 -7.06 0.28 6.47
CA LEU A 62 -6.02 -0.18 5.57
C LEU A 62 -5.82 -1.68 5.80
N HIS A 63 -5.97 -2.46 4.74
CA HIS A 63 -5.70 -3.90 4.74
C HIS A 63 -4.39 -4.12 3.99
N ILE A 64 -3.40 -4.72 4.63
CA ILE A 64 -2.07 -4.93 4.05
C ILE A 64 -1.50 -6.27 4.49
N GLN A 65 -0.84 -6.96 3.57
CA GLN A 65 -0.16 -8.23 3.82
C GLN A 65 1.25 -8.13 3.24
N PHE A 66 2.25 -8.45 4.06
CA PHE A 66 3.64 -8.56 3.61
C PHE A 66 3.97 -10.03 3.40
N GLN A 67 4.86 -10.34 2.45
CA GLN A 67 5.47 -11.67 2.41
C GLN A 67 6.47 -11.81 3.57
N GLY A 68 6.45 -12.97 4.23
CA GLY A 68 7.30 -13.24 5.39
C GLY A 68 8.80 -13.09 5.07
N GLY A 69 9.56 -12.48 5.98
CA GLY A 69 10.97 -12.16 5.84
C GLY A 69 11.24 -10.79 5.21
N PHE A 70 10.20 -10.09 4.74
CA PHE A 70 10.32 -8.83 3.99
C PHE A 70 9.33 -7.75 4.45
N SER A 71 8.82 -7.85 5.69
CA SER A 71 7.92 -6.83 6.24
C SER A 71 8.62 -5.52 6.58
N SER A 72 7.94 -4.41 6.34
CA SER A 72 8.34 -3.14 6.97
C SER A 72 8.14 -3.21 8.48
N LYS A 73 8.99 -2.50 9.23
CA LYS A 73 8.85 -2.33 10.69
C LYS A 73 7.94 -1.16 11.06
N THR A 74 7.90 -0.14 10.20
CA THR A 74 7.14 1.10 10.42
C THR A 74 6.60 1.57 9.09
N CYS A 75 5.31 1.87 9.06
CA CYS A 75 4.66 2.47 7.92
C CYS A 75 3.85 3.68 8.37
N ILE A 76 3.76 4.66 7.48
CA ILE A 76 2.99 5.88 7.69
C ILE A 76 1.91 5.89 6.62
N LEU A 77 0.66 6.05 7.04
CA LEU A 77 -0.44 6.32 6.14
C LEU A 77 -0.62 7.83 6.04
N GLU A 78 -0.57 8.34 4.82
CA GLU A 78 -0.77 9.75 4.50
C GLU A 78 -1.90 9.89 3.49
N GLY A 79 -2.57 11.04 3.48
CA GLY A 79 -3.60 11.36 2.50
C GLY A 79 -3.73 12.87 2.30
N CYS A 80 -4.28 13.25 1.15
CA CYS A 80 -4.60 14.63 0.81
C CYS A 80 -5.77 14.67 -0.17
N GLN A 81 -6.41 15.83 -0.29
CA GLN A 81 -7.24 16.09 -1.46
C GLN A 81 -6.35 16.48 -2.65
N LYS A 82 -6.96 16.53 -3.84
CA LYS A 82 -6.24 16.89 -5.05
C LYS A 82 -5.60 18.28 -4.90
N ASP A 83 -4.32 18.38 -5.28
CA ASP A 83 -3.51 19.60 -5.23
C ASP A 83 -3.20 20.12 -3.80
N GLU A 84 -3.44 19.31 -2.76
CA GLU A 84 -3.02 19.59 -1.38
C GLU A 84 -1.76 18.79 -0.99
N GLU A 85 -1.10 19.22 0.08
CA GLU A 85 0.02 18.46 0.67
C GLU A 85 -0.48 17.23 1.42
N PHE A 86 0.29 16.14 1.36
CA PHE A 86 0.03 14.94 2.14
C PHE A 86 0.09 15.25 3.64
N VAL A 87 -0.97 14.86 4.34
CA VAL A 87 -1.04 14.91 5.80
C VAL A 87 -1.01 13.50 6.35
N LYS A 88 -0.24 13.30 7.41
CA LYS A 88 -0.19 12.04 8.13
C LYS A 88 -1.55 11.73 8.80
N ILE A 89 -2.08 10.55 8.50
CA ILE A 89 -3.33 10.02 9.06
C ILE A 89 -3.02 9.07 10.23
N ALA A 90 -2.08 8.14 10.04
CA ALA A 90 -1.76 7.14 11.06
C ALA A 90 -0.34 6.57 10.90
N ASP A 91 0.23 6.09 12.00
CA ASP A 91 1.32 5.11 11.97
C ASP A 91 0.75 3.70 12.05
N PHE A 92 1.39 2.74 11.39
CA PHE A 92 1.14 1.33 11.63
C PHE A 92 2.45 0.54 11.61
N TYR A 93 2.48 -0.54 12.38
CA TYR A 93 3.68 -1.34 12.65
C TYR A 93 3.41 -2.79 12.25
N PRO A 94 3.64 -3.16 10.98
CA PRO A 94 3.37 -4.50 10.51
C PRO A 94 4.23 -5.55 11.20
N GLU A 95 3.62 -6.69 11.50
CA GLU A 95 4.32 -7.89 11.93
C GLU A 95 4.77 -8.72 10.71
N ASP A 96 5.92 -9.37 10.83
CA ASP A 96 6.49 -10.21 9.78
C ASP A 96 5.93 -11.64 9.83
N THR A 97 4.64 -11.79 9.56
CA THR A 97 3.90 -13.04 9.81
C THR A 97 3.22 -13.63 8.57
N ASN A 98 3.32 -12.97 7.40
CA ASN A 98 2.55 -13.30 6.20
C ASN A 98 1.03 -13.30 6.40
N ALA A 99 0.52 -12.73 7.50
CA ALA A 99 -0.91 -12.59 7.72
C ALA A 99 -1.42 -11.26 7.15
N LEU A 100 -2.68 -11.25 6.69
CA LEU A 100 -3.39 -10.01 6.41
C LEU A 100 -3.56 -9.21 7.70
N GLN A 101 -3.09 -7.96 7.70
CA GLN A 101 -3.13 -7.06 8.84
C GLN A 101 -4.04 -5.87 8.53
N ILE A 102 -4.79 -5.44 9.53
CA ILE A 102 -5.77 -4.36 9.42
C ILE A 102 -5.36 -3.23 10.35
N SER A 103 -5.10 -2.06 9.77
CA SER A 103 -4.94 -0.81 10.52
C SER A 103 -6.20 0.04 10.38
N PHE A 104 -6.70 0.59 11.49
CA PHE A 104 -7.89 1.45 11.49
C PHE A 104 -7.46 2.90 11.34
N CYS A 105 -8.11 3.60 10.40
CA CYS A 105 -7.86 5.01 10.15
C CYS A 105 -8.86 5.82 11.00
N THR A 106 -8.39 6.47 12.05
CA THR A 106 -9.15 7.51 12.74
C THR A 106 -8.87 8.84 12.03
N LEU A 107 -9.77 9.23 11.13
CA LEU A 107 -9.83 10.60 10.60
C LEU A 107 -10.58 11.50 11.58
#